data_AF-A0A2I0QHM3-F1
#
_entry.id   AF-A0A2I0QHM3-F1
#
_cell.length_a   1.000
_cell.length_b   1.000
_cell.length_c   1.000
_cell.angle_alpha   90.00
_cell.angle_beta   90.00
_cell.angle_gamma   90.00
#
_symmetry.space_group_name_H-M   'P 1'
#
loop_
_entity.id
_entity.type
_entity.pdbx_description
1 polymer ?
#
loop_
_entity_poly.entity_id
_entity_poly.type
_entity_poly.pdbx_seq_one_letter_code
_entity_poly.pdbx_strand_id
1 'polypeptide(L)'
;TLTNLANLTAYSENGTQVNLNASANITVSCKGCNNTITCSCYRDADIDGYGNRTENRTVSGCNTNCSALCAAQQPKYVADSSDCNDNNTSINQGATEIYNGADDNCNGQIDEEFCDSNKPCSSGYSCDSNHRCYYSGSTGTGGTRDTGGSSSLGSGITNYATQSGGCQQDTACGTFDICYKTKCYAQNGDEDKDKINNSDERDKYKTDMLSNDTDKDGISD
;
A
#
# COMPACT_ATOMS: atom_id res chain seq x y z
N THR A 1 10.87 -48.50 -0.25
CA THR A 1 10.20 -49.32 0.79
C THR A 1 10.90 -49.09 2.11
N LEU A 2 10.27 -48.38 3.04
CA LEU A 2 10.78 -48.16 4.39
C LEU A 2 10.53 -49.43 5.21
N THR A 3 11.58 -50.07 5.71
CA THR A 3 11.54 -51.39 6.37
C THR A 3 11.32 -51.33 7.88
N ASN A 4 11.02 -50.16 8.46
CA ASN A 4 10.79 -50.01 9.89
C ASN A 4 9.74 -48.93 10.18
N LEU A 5 8.46 -49.34 10.19
CA LEU A 5 7.28 -48.47 10.36
C LEU A 5 6.92 -48.17 11.82
N ALA A 6 7.66 -48.72 12.79
CA ALA A 6 7.29 -48.69 14.21
C ALA A 6 7.31 -47.28 14.86
N ASN A 7 7.91 -46.28 14.20
CA ASN A 7 8.04 -44.91 14.72
C ASN A 7 7.56 -43.83 13.72
N LEU A 8 6.61 -44.16 12.84
CA LEU A 8 6.10 -43.18 11.88
C LEU A 8 4.92 -42.40 12.49
N THR A 9 5.14 -41.11 12.76
CA THR A 9 4.06 -40.18 13.11
C THR A 9 3.55 -39.51 11.84
N ALA A 10 2.32 -39.82 11.41
CA ALA A 10 1.72 -39.17 10.26
C ALA A 10 0.92 -37.93 10.66
N TYR A 11 0.84 -36.96 9.75
CA TYR A 11 0.01 -35.78 9.87
C TYR A 11 -0.83 -35.62 8.59
N SER A 12 -2.06 -35.13 8.73
CA SER A 12 -2.91 -34.72 7.59
C SER A 12 -2.28 -33.55 6.84
N GLU A 13 -2.78 -33.21 5.65
CA GLU A 13 -2.33 -32.01 4.92
C GLU A 13 -2.45 -30.71 5.75
N ASN A 14 -3.37 -30.67 6.71
CA ASN A 14 -3.58 -29.55 7.63
C ASN A 14 -2.78 -29.68 8.95
N GLY A 15 -1.79 -30.57 9.03
CA GLY A 15 -0.90 -30.69 10.20
C GLY A 15 -1.48 -31.40 11.44
N THR A 16 -2.68 -31.99 11.35
CA THR A 16 -3.26 -32.79 12.45
C THR A 16 -2.65 -34.19 12.48
N GLN A 17 -2.19 -34.63 13.65
CA GLN A 17 -1.61 -35.97 13.82
C GLN A 17 -2.65 -37.06 13.50
N VAL A 18 -2.27 -38.04 12.68
CA VAL A 18 -3.14 -39.15 12.25
C VAL A 18 -2.62 -40.44 12.83
N ASN A 19 -3.49 -41.21 13.48
CA ASN A 19 -3.15 -42.51 14.02
C ASN A 19 -3.15 -43.57 12.91
N LEU A 20 -2.00 -44.18 12.66
CA LEU A 20 -1.81 -45.18 11.62
C LEU A 20 -2.14 -46.58 12.17
N ASN A 21 -3.41 -46.95 12.21
CA ASN A 21 -3.81 -48.31 12.56
C ASN A 21 -3.46 -49.28 11.41
N ALA A 22 -2.81 -50.40 11.75
CA ALA A 22 -2.08 -51.31 10.85
C ALA A 22 -2.91 -52.11 9.81
N SER A 23 -4.14 -51.68 9.48
CA SER A 23 -5.07 -52.47 8.64
C SER A 23 -5.48 -51.78 7.33
N ALA A 24 -4.97 -50.58 7.03
CA ALA A 24 -5.20 -49.90 5.77
C ALA A 24 -3.89 -49.74 4.98
N ASN A 25 -3.94 -49.94 3.66
CA ASN A 25 -2.84 -49.52 2.77
C ASN A 25 -2.81 -47.99 2.73
N ILE A 26 -2.04 -47.38 3.63
CA ILE A 26 -1.90 -45.92 3.72
C ILE A 26 -0.72 -45.50 2.83
N THR A 27 -1.02 -44.76 1.76
CA THR A 27 0.00 -44.08 0.96
C THR A 27 0.48 -42.86 1.73
N VAL A 28 1.66 -42.96 2.35
CA VAL A 28 2.32 -41.82 3.00
C VAL A 28 3.13 -41.07 1.94
N SER A 29 2.63 -39.91 1.53
CA SER A 29 3.39 -38.98 0.70
C SER A 29 4.27 -38.13 1.61
N CYS A 30 5.57 -38.43 1.67
CA CYS A 30 6.52 -37.49 2.28
C CYS A 30 6.55 -36.22 1.43
N LYS A 31 6.20 -35.05 1.98
CA LYS A 31 6.59 -33.77 1.38
C LYS A 31 8.11 -33.68 1.48
N GLY A 32 8.79 -34.26 0.50
CA GLY A 32 10.25 -34.20 0.40
C GLY A 32 10.70 -32.74 0.40
N CYS A 33 11.78 -32.46 1.12
CA CYS A 33 12.35 -31.13 1.13
C CYS A 33 13.38 -30.99 0.02
N ASN A 34 13.00 -30.34 -1.08
CA ASN A 34 13.88 -30.21 -2.25
C ASN A 34 14.47 -28.79 -2.37
N ASN A 35 13.92 -27.83 -1.62
CA ASN A 35 14.44 -26.48 -1.54
C ASN A 35 14.27 -25.94 -0.12
N THR A 36 15.40 -25.79 0.59
CA THR A 36 15.45 -25.13 1.89
C THR A 36 15.78 -23.67 1.68
N ILE A 37 14.93 -22.79 2.19
CA ILE A 37 15.18 -21.35 2.23
C ILE A 37 15.45 -20.93 3.67
N THR A 38 16.38 -20.00 3.83
CA THR A 38 16.68 -19.35 5.11
C THR A 38 16.39 -17.87 4.96
N CYS A 39 15.58 -17.33 5.86
CA CYS A 39 15.08 -15.97 5.81
C CYS A 39 15.44 -15.23 7.08
N SER A 40 15.76 -13.95 6.95
CA SER A 40 15.75 -13.01 8.07
C SER A 40 14.33 -12.46 8.20
N CYS A 41 13.73 -12.68 9.35
CA CYS A 41 12.41 -12.18 9.70
C CYS A 41 12.56 -11.09 10.76
N TYR A 42 11.77 -10.04 10.69
CA TYR A 42 11.82 -8.86 11.55
C TYR A 42 10.54 -8.76 12.34
N ARG A 43 10.64 -8.45 13.63
CA ARG A 43 9.48 -8.36 14.51
C ARG A 43 8.59 -7.22 14.02
N ASP A 44 7.30 -7.50 13.98
CA ASP A 44 6.24 -6.56 13.59
C ASP A 44 5.28 -6.48 14.77
N ALA A 45 5.53 -5.51 15.65
CA ALA A 45 4.93 -5.42 16.97
C ALA A 45 3.61 -4.65 16.97
N ASP A 46 3.47 -3.67 16.08
CA ASP A 46 2.26 -2.89 15.89
C ASP A 46 1.36 -3.44 14.76
N ILE A 47 1.87 -4.37 13.95
CA ILE A 47 1.11 -5.18 12.98
C ILE A 47 0.69 -4.35 11.75
N ASP A 48 1.58 -3.50 11.25
CA ASP A 48 1.36 -2.73 10.01
C ASP A 48 1.95 -3.39 8.76
N GLY A 49 2.70 -4.49 8.93
CA GLY A 49 3.30 -5.26 7.85
C GLY A 49 4.76 -4.92 7.56
N TYR A 50 5.34 -3.97 8.29
CA TYR A 50 6.74 -3.61 8.26
C TYR A 50 7.42 -4.07 9.56
N GLY A 51 8.69 -4.43 9.49
CA GLY A 51 9.38 -5.05 10.61
C GLY A 51 10.58 -4.26 11.09
N ASN A 52 10.83 -4.29 12.39
CA ASN A 52 11.95 -3.60 13.00
C ASN A 52 13.29 -4.28 12.67
N ARG A 53 14.18 -3.55 12.00
CA ARG A 53 15.50 -4.06 11.58
C ARG A 53 16.38 -4.56 12.73
N THR A 54 16.21 -3.99 13.92
CA THR A 54 17.01 -4.32 15.11
C THR A 54 16.49 -5.56 15.86
N GLU A 55 15.25 -5.96 15.61
CA GLU A 55 14.61 -7.12 16.22
C GLU A 55 14.38 -8.24 15.19
N ASN A 56 15.46 -8.90 14.78
CA ASN A 56 15.41 -9.94 13.75
C ASN A 56 15.65 -11.37 14.26
N ARG A 57 15.15 -12.33 13.49
CA ARG A 57 15.32 -13.78 13.68
C ARG A 57 15.60 -14.46 12.35
N THR A 58 16.56 -15.38 12.33
CA THR A 58 16.74 -16.28 11.20
C THR A 58 15.81 -17.49 11.31
N VAL A 59 15.01 -17.73 10.27
CA VAL A 59 14.08 -18.85 10.18
C VAL A 59 14.35 -19.60 8.89
N SER A 60 14.49 -20.93 8.98
CA SER A 60 14.59 -21.80 7.81
C SER A 60 13.33 -22.64 7.68
N GLY A 61 12.93 -22.90 6.45
CA GLY A 61 11.91 -23.90 6.16
C GLY A 61 11.97 -24.37 4.73
N CYS A 62 11.03 -25.24 4.38
CA CYS A 62 11.13 -26.00 3.15
C CYS A 62 9.95 -25.84 2.21
N ASN A 63 10.24 -25.77 0.90
CA ASN A 63 9.25 -25.62 -0.17
C ASN A 63 8.27 -24.47 0.13
N THR A 64 8.81 -23.35 0.59
CA THR A 64 8.08 -22.16 1.06
C THR A 64 8.89 -20.91 0.71
N ASN A 65 8.37 -19.73 1.04
CA ASN A 65 9.03 -18.44 0.84
C ASN A 65 9.17 -17.67 2.16
N CYS A 66 9.95 -16.58 2.14
CA CYS A 66 10.20 -15.79 3.35
C CYS A 66 8.94 -15.17 3.94
N SER A 67 8.02 -14.66 3.11
CA SER A 67 6.77 -14.07 3.58
C SER A 67 5.95 -15.06 4.42
N ALA A 68 5.77 -16.28 3.94
CA ALA A 68 5.05 -17.32 4.66
C ALA A 68 5.81 -17.83 5.90
N LEU A 69 7.15 -17.91 5.84
CA LEU A 69 7.96 -18.32 6.99
C LEU A 69 7.93 -17.33 8.13
N CYS A 70 8.06 -16.04 7.82
CA CYS A 70 8.04 -14.97 8.80
C CYS A 70 6.63 -14.81 9.39
N ALA A 71 5.59 -14.83 8.55
CA ALA A 71 4.20 -14.73 9.02
C ALA A 71 3.77 -15.90 9.92
N ALA A 72 4.42 -17.06 9.83
CA ALA A 72 4.16 -18.22 10.69
C ALA A 72 4.82 -18.12 12.08
N GLN A 73 5.67 -17.13 12.33
CA GLN A 73 6.31 -16.95 13.65
C GLN A 73 5.36 -16.33 14.67
N GLN A 74 5.59 -16.60 15.95
CA GLN A 74 4.91 -15.99 17.09
C GLN A 74 5.96 -15.51 18.11
N PRO A 75 5.92 -14.24 18.59
CA PRO A 75 5.07 -13.11 18.16
C PRO A 75 5.17 -12.84 16.65
N LYS A 76 4.37 -11.93 16.07
CA LYS A 76 4.36 -11.70 14.62
C LYS A 76 5.71 -11.20 14.10
N TYR A 77 6.09 -11.69 12.91
CA TYR A 77 7.24 -11.24 12.14
C TYR A 77 6.88 -11.11 10.67
N VAL A 78 7.58 -10.21 9.97
CA VAL A 78 7.50 -10.02 8.52
C VAL A 78 8.89 -10.12 7.88
N ALA A 79 8.93 -10.26 6.56
CA ALA A 79 10.21 -10.32 5.83
C ALA A 79 10.78 -8.92 5.53
N ASP A 80 9.94 -7.90 5.60
CA ASP A 80 10.32 -6.49 5.45
C ASP A 80 11.00 -5.98 6.73
N SER A 81 12.01 -5.14 6.58
CA SER A 81 12.82 -4.61 7.69
C SER A 81 12.78 -3.08 7.76
N SER A 82 11.80 -2.46 7.12
CA SER A 82 11.82 -1.03 6.85
C SER A 82 11.03 -0.17 7.83
N ASP A 83 10.56 -0.76 8.92
CA ASP A 83 9.87 -0.02 9.96
C ASP A 83 10.86 0.79 10.83
N CYS A 84 10.59 2.10 10.94
CA CYS A 84 11.32 3.02 11.80
C CYS A 84 10.66 3.23 13.16
N ASN A 85 9.40 2.82 13.35
CA ASN A 85 8.68 2.92 14.61
C ASN A 85 7.68 1.77 14.84
N ASP A 86 8.22 0.65 15.35
CA ASP A 86 7.53 -0.60 15.71
C ASP A 86 6.55 -0.49 16.90
N ASN A 87 6.06 0.70 17.20
CA ASN A 87 5.02 0.95 18.19
C ASN A 87 3.87 1.79 17.63
N ASN A 88 3.90 2.15 16.35
CA ASN A 88 2.91 3.01 15.72
C ASN A 88 2.64 2.61 14.26
N THR A 89 1.51 1.94 14.04
CA THR A 89 1.05 1.47 12.73
C THR A 89 0.89 2.53 11.64
N SER A 90 0.92 3.81 12.02
CA SER A 90 0.84 4.93 11.08
C SER A 90 2.21 5.46 10.66
N ILE A 91 3.31 4.89 11.17
CA ILE A 91 4.69 5.31 10.85
C ILE A 91 5.42 4.11 10.22
N ASN A 92 5.51 4.08 8.90
CA ASN A 92 6.16 3.04 8.11
C ASN A 92 6.36 3.51 6.66
N GLN A 93 7.11 2.76 5.85
CA GLN A 93 7.41 3.15 4.45
C GLN A 93 6.19 3.36 3.53
N GLY A 94 5.01 2.89 3.90
CA GLY A 94 3.76 3.10 3.16
C GLY A 94 2.93 4.29 3.66
N ALA A 95 3.34 4.94 4.76
CA ALA A 95 2.57 6.01 5.36
C ALA A 95 2.62 7.29 4.51
N THR A 96 1.52 8.06 4.59
CA THR A 96 1.47 9.42 4.03
C THR A 96 1.95 10.39 5.09
N GLU A 97 2.87 11.28 4.72
CA GLU A 97 3.35 12.34 5.59
C GLU A 97 2.21 13.25 6.07
N ILE A 98 2.20 13.54 7.37
CA ILE A 98 1.36 14.57 7.96
C ILE A 98 2.21 15.54 8.76
N TYR A 99 1.85 16.81 8.79
CA TYR A 99 2.61 17.82 9.54
C TYR A 99 2.50 17.61 11.06
N ASN A 100 3.33 16.73 11.61
CA ASN A 100 3.29 16.29 13.00
C ASN A 100 4.68 16.31 13.66
N GLY A 101 5.74 16.66 12.92
CA GLY A 101 7.12 16.69 13.42
C GLY A 101 7.78 15.31 13.52
N ALA A 102 7.21 14.29 12.87
CA ALA A 102 7.77 12.96 12.72
C ALA A 102 8.10 12.66 11.25
N ASP A 103 8.88 11.60 11.05
CA ASP A 103 9.11 10.97 9.75
C ASP A 103 8.10 9.82 9.65
N ASP A 104 6.91 10.10 9.11
CA ASP A 104 5.84 9.11 9.09
C ASP A 104 6.13 8.02 8.07
N ASN A 105 6.77 8.36 6.95
CA ASN A 105 7.06 7.43 5.86
C ASN A 105 8.44 6.76 5.95
N CYS A 106 9.15 6.93 7.06
CA CYS A 106 10.47 6.33 7.34
C CYS A 106 11.52 6.58 6.23
N ASN A 107 11.48 7.73 5.57
CA ASN A 107 12.44 8.07 4.50
C ASN A 107 13.66 8.86 5.00
N GLY A 108 13.70 9.20 6.29
CA GLY A 108 14.77 9.95 6.94
C GLY A 108 14.60 11.47 6.88
N GLN A 109 13.45 11.96 6.41
CA GLN A 109 13.08 13.37 6.41
C GLN A 109 11.84 13.56 7.29
N ILE A 110 11.72 14.74 7.89
CA ILE A 110 10.57 15.10 8.73
C ILE A 110 9.74 16.10 7.94
N ASP A 111 8.44 15.81 7.81
CA ASP A 111 7.46 16.69 7.18
C ASP A 111 7.90 17.19 5.78
N GLU A 112 8.48 16.33 4.94
CA GLU A 112 9.14 16.74 3.69
C GLU A 112 8.19 17.26 2.60
N GLU A 113 6.87 17.06 2.76
CA GLU A 113 5.85 17.64 1.88
C GLU A 113 5.32 19.00 2.37
N PHE A 114 5.75 19.46 3.55
CA PHE A 114 5.21 20.65 4.22
C PHE A 114 6.21 21.81 4.29
N CYS A 115 5.70 23.03 4.45
CA CYS A 115 6.49 24.25 4.64
C CYS A 115 6.41 24.77 6.08
N ASP A 116 7.49 25.39 6.54
CA ASP A 116 7.54 26.08 7.83
C ASP A 116 8.57 27.23 7.83
N SER A 117 8.89 27.76 9.01
CA SER A 117 9.89 28.84 9.14
C SER A 117 11.32 28.43 8.77
N ASN A 118 11.65 27.14 8.87
CA ASN A 118 12.97 26.59 8.57
C ASN A 118 13.05 26.01 7.14
N LYS A 119 11.89 25.67 6.56
CA LYS A 119 11.70 25.08 5.24
C LYS A 119 10.68 25.93 4.47
N PRO A 120 11.11 27.08 3.94
CA PRO A 120 10.22 27.96 3.19
C PRO A 120 9.87 27.35 1.83
N CYS A 121 8.72 27.75 1.30
CA CYS A 121 8.34 27.42 -0.06
C CYS A 121 9.29 28.03 -1.11
N SER A 122 9.30 27.45 -2.30
CA SER A 122 10.01 27.97 -3.47
C SER A 122 9.63 29.42 -3.77
N SER A 123 10.53 30.16 -4.43
CA SER A 123 10.27 31.57 -4.81
C SER A 123 8.97 31.71 -5.62
N GLY A 124 8.09 32.62 -5.18
CA GLY A 124 6.75 32.81 -5.76
C GLY A 124 5.64 31.99 -5.09
N TYR A 125 5.97 31.21 -4.05
CA TYR A 125 5.01 30.47 -3.24
C TYR A 125 5.01 30.97 -1.78
N SER A 126 3.87 30.82 -1.13
CA SER A 126 3.64 31.13 0.29
C SER A 126 3.14 29.88 1.01
N CYS A 127 3.37 29.83 2.31
CA CYS A 127 2.92 28.74 3.16
C CYS A 127 1.52 29.04 3.71
N ASP A 128 0.55 28.13 3.52
CA ASP A 128 -0.79 28.25 4.09
C ASP A 128 -0.82 27.84 5.58
N SER A 129 -1.97 28.00 6.23
CA SER A 129 -2.14 27.61 7.64
C SER A 129 -2.08 26.09 7.89
N ASN A 130 -2.10 25.28 6.83
CA ASN A 130 -1.96 23.82 6.89
C ASN A 130 -0.56 23.39 6.44
N HIS A 131 0.41 24.31 6.42
CA HIS A 131 1.79 24.04 6.07
C HIS A 131 1.97 23.55 4.62
N ARG A 132 1.11 23.95 3.69
CA ARG A 132 1.25 23.64 2.26
C ARG A 132 1.65 24.86 1.45
N CYS A 133 2.48 24.63 0.44
CA CYS A 133 2.90 25.67 -0.49
C CYS A 133 1.80 25.99 -1.52
N TYR A 134 1.51 27.28 -1.69
CA TYR A 134 0.58 27.79 -2.70
C TYR A 134 1.14 29.02 -3.40
N TYR A 135 0.75 29.26 -4.66
CA TYR A 135 1.31 30.34 -5.47
C TYR A 135 0.86 31.74 -4.98
N SER A 136 1.81 32.59 -4.59
CA SER A 136 1.57 33.90 -3.97
C SER A 136 0.99 34.95 -4.92
N GLY A 137 1.04 34.72 -6.23
CA GLY A 137 0.48 35.62 -7.25
C GLY A 137 -1.04 35.51 -7.43
N SER A 138 -1.71 34.59 -6.72
CA SER A 138 -3.16 34.40 -6.79
C SER A 138 -3.89 35.23 -5.72
N THR A 139 -4.30 36.45 -6.08
CA THR A 139 -5.20 37.31 -5.28
C THR A 139 -6.66 36.86 -5.35
N GLY A 140 -6.93 35.55 -5.39
CA GLY A 140 -8.27 35.00 -5.54
C GLY A 140 -8.37 33.62 -4.90
N THR A 141 -9.43 33.43 -4.13
CA THR A 141 -9.89 32.14 -3.61
C THR A 141 -9.79 31.04 -4.68
N GLY A 142 -8.81 30.15 -4.57
CA GLY A 142 -8.59 29.04 -5.50
C GLY A 142 -7.19 28.97 -6.14
N GLY A 143 -6.13 29.21 -5.38
CA GLY A 143 -4.75 29.05 -5.86
C GLY A 143 -4.42 27.60 -6.20
N THR A 144 -3.79 27.38 -7.36
CA THR A 144 -3.26 26.09 -7.80
C THR A 144 -2.29 25.52 -6.75
N ARG A 145 -2.61 24.32 -6.26
CA ARG A 145 -1.85 23.60 -5.23
C ARG A 145 -0.58 23.00 -5.85
N ASP A 146 0.56 23.32 -5.26
CA ASP A 146 1.81 22.63 -5.52
C ASP A 146 1.89 21.45 -4.54
N THR A 147 1.90 20.22 -5.04
CA THR A 147 2.15 19.03 -4.21
C THR A 147 3.58 18.51 -4.42
N GLY A 148 4.52 19.37 -4.83
CA GLY A 148 5.89 18.99 -5.12
C GLY A 148 6.88 19.73 -4.25
N GLY A 149 7.43 19.02 -3.25
CA GLY A 149 8.71 19.40 -2.66
C GLY A 149 9.75 19.64 -3.76
N SER A 150 10.60 20.65 -3.55
CA SER A 150 11.66 21.03 -4.48
C SER A 150 12.53 19.84 -4.87
N SER A 151 12.36 19.35 -6.10
CA SER A 151 13.45 18.74 -6.84
C SER A 151 13.40 19.23 -8.28
N SER A 152 14.48 19.87 -8.68
CA SER A 152 14.78 20.28 -10.04
C SER A 152 14.89 19.05 -10.94
N LEU A 153 13.79 18.68 -11.61
CA LEU A 153 13.80 17.90 -12.85
C LEU A 153 12.83 18.57 -13.83
N GLY A 154 13.32 18.81 -15.05
CA GLY A 154 12.79 19.82 -15.97
C GLY A 154 11.39 19.56 -16.52
N SER A 155 10.79 20.64 -17.01
CA SER A 155 9.68 20.68 -17.98
C SER A 155 8.58 19.64 -17.79
N GLY A 156 7.61 19.96 -16.94
CA GLY A 156 6.36 19.21 -16.84
C GLY A 156 5.43 19.82 -15.81
N ILE A 157 4.87 21.00 -16.11
CA ILE A 157 3.79 21.57 -15.31
C ILE A 157 2.64 20.57 -15.32
N THR A 158 2.41 19.88 -14.20
CA THR A 158 1.22 19.03 -14.02
C THR A 158 0.25 19.82 -13.18
N ASN A 159 -0.77 20.39 -13.82
CA ASN A 159 -1.85 21.09 -13.15
C ASN A 159 -2.64 20.10 -12.29
N TYR A 160 -2.59 20.26 -10.97
CA TYR A 160 -3.61 19.69 -10.09
C TYR A 160 -4.92 20.44 -10.34
N ALA A 161 -5.83 19.82 -11.10
CA ALA A 161 -7.20 20.27 -11.19
C ALA A 161 -7.86 20.03 -9.84
N THR A 162 -7.68 20.99 -8.94
CA THR A 162 -8.51 21.07 -7.76
C THR A 162 -9.48 22.22 -7.92
N GLN A 163 -10.75 21.85 -7.73
CA GLN A 163 -11.95 22.66 -7.77
C GLN A 163 -12.54 22.87 -9.17
N SER A 164 -13.68 22.20 -9.37
CA SER A 164 -14.73 22.55 -10.32
C SER A 164 -14.56 22.09 -11.78
N GLY A 165 -13.98 20.94 -12.07
CA GLY A 165 -14.06 20.32 -13.40
C GLY A 165 -14.12 18.82 -13.25
N GLY A 166 -15.08 18.14 -13.90
CA GLY A 166 -15.39 16.72 -13.71
C GLY A 166 -14.30 15.77 -14.21
N CYS A 167 -13.10 15.85 -13.66
CA CYS A 167 -12.02 14.96 -14.04
C CYS A 167 -11.94 13.77 -13.09
N GLN A 168 -11.87 12.56 -13.64
CA GLN A 168 -11.67 11.33 -12.90
C GLN A 168 -10.31 10.70 -13.19
N GLN A 169 -9.84 9.91 -12.22
CA GLN A 169 -8.56 9.22 -12.28
C GLN A 169 -8.76 7.87 -12.98
N ASP A 170 -8.49 7.82 -14.28
CA ASP A 170 -8.78 6.64 -15.11
C ASP A 170 -7.87 5.41 -14.84
N THR A 171 -6.86 5.47 -13.95
CA THR A 171 -5.98 4.31 -13.71
C THR A 171 -5.27 4.37 -12.36
N ALA A 172 -5.35 3.29 -11.59
CA ALA A 172 -4.43 3.02 -10.48
C ALA A 172 -3.08 2.57 -11.04
N CYS A 173 -1.99 3.29 -10.75
CA CYS A 173 -0.63 2.81 -11.06
C CYS A 173 0.14 2.47 -9.79
N GLY A 174 0.86 1.36 -9.86
CA GLY A 174 1.63 0.77 -8.77
C GLY A 174 2.94 1.48 -8.45
N THR A 175 3.79 0.76 -7.70
CA THR A 175 4.76 1.24 -6.71
C THR A 175 5.95 2.08 -7.19
N PHE A 176 6.18 2.31 -8.48
CA PHE A 176 7.24 3.22 -8.94
C PHE A 176 6.91 3.81 -10.33
N ASP A 177 7.00 5.13 -10.44
CA ASP A 177 6.95 6.00 -11.63
C ASP A 177 5.62 6.19 -12.40
N ILE A 178 4.96 7.31 -12.05
CA ILE A 178 4.12 8.20 -12.86
C ILE A 178 3.01 7.53 -13.71
N CYS A 179 1.77 7.60 -13.21
CA CYS A 179 0.60 7.65 -14.10
C CYS A 179 -0.49 8.57 -13.54
N TYR A 180 -0.76 9.68 -14.23
CA TYR A 180 -2.08 10.31 -14.20
C TYR A 180 -2.39 10.88 -15.58
N LYS A 181 -3.17 10.14 -16.39
CA LYS A 181 -3.96 10.77 -17.46
C LYS A 181 -5.28 11.17 -16.82
N THR A 182 -5.34 12.39 -16.33
CA THR A 182 -6.59 13.00 -15.91
C THR A 182 -7.42 13.30 -17.16
N LYS A 183 -8.40 12.45 -17.48
CA LYS A 183 -9.40 12.82 -18.47
C LYS A 183 -10.43 13.71 -17.77
N CYS A 184 -10.65 14.89 -18.35
CA CYS A 184 -11.61 15.84 -17.84
C CYS A 184 -12.89 15.74 -18.63
N TYR A 185 -13.98 15.49 -17.92
CA TYR A 185 -15.31 15.32 -18.46
C TYR A 185 -16.17 16.55 -18.16
N ALA A 186 -17.22 16.74 -18.97
CA ALA A 186 -18.12 17.86 -18.74
C ALA A 186 -18.87 17.64 -17.42
N GLN A 187 -18.96 18.66 -16.55
CA GLN A 187 -19.68 18.50 -15.26
C GLN A 187 -21.14 18.09 -15.44
N ASN A 188 -21.78 18.60 -16.50
CA ASN A 188 -23.15 18.25 -16.91
C ASN A 188 -23.14 17.22 -18.05
N GLY A 189 -21.99 16.59 -18.28
CA GLY A 189 -21.85 15.42 -19.16
C GLY A 189 -22.48 14.19 -18.53
N ASP A 190 -22.64 13.19 -19.37
CA ASP A 190 -23.21 11.87 -19.09
C ASP A 190 -22.45 10.94 -20.04
N GLU A 191 -21.21 10.64 -19.64
CA GLU A 191 -20.21 10.03 -20.53
C GLU A 191 -20.48 8.55 -20.76
N ASP A 192 -21.05 7.88 -19.77
CA ASP A 192 -21.45 6.48 -19.77
C ASP A 192 -22.92 6.26 -20.20
N LYS A 193 -23.72 7.35 -20.25
CA LYS A 193 -25.10 7.42 -20.77
C LYS A 193 -26.13 6.73 -19.88
N ASP A 194 -25.89 6.73 -18.58
CA ASP A 194 -26.80 6.17 -17.58
C ASP A 194 -27.88 7.17 -17.11
N LYS A 195 -27.76 8.45 -17.54
CA LYS A 195 -28.61 9.61 -17.19
C LYS A 195 -28.34 10.23 -15.83
N ILE A 196 -27.27 9.85 -15.17
CA ILE A 196 -26.69 10.55 -14.05
C ILE A 196 -25.64 11.50 -14.64
N ASN A 197 -25.53 12.71 -14.08
CA ASN A 197 -24.46 13.58 -14.54
C ASN A 197 -23.17 13.24 -13.81
N ASN A 198 -22.09 13.44 -14.53
CA ASN A 198 -20.70 13.34 -14.10
C ASN A 198 -20.35 14.02 -12.76
N SER A 199 -21.08 15.07 -12.36
CA SER A 199 -20.86 15.69 -11.04
C SER A 199 -21.51 14.91 -9.91
N ASP A 200 -22.71 14.38 -10.11
CA ASP A 200 -23.43 13.59 -9.12
C ASP A 200 -22.75 12.24 -8.89
N GLU A 201 -22.26 11.60 -9.95
CA GLU A 201 -21.47 10.37 -9.82
C GLU A 201 -20.24 10.57 -8.94
N ARG A 202 -19.43 11.60 -9.19
CA ARG A 202 -18.24 11.90 -8.39
C ARG A 202 -18.56 12.40 -6.97
N ASP A 203 -19.52 13.31 -6.83
CA ASP A 203 -19.69 14.06 -5.58
C ASP A 203 -20.71 13.40 -4.64
N LYS A 204 -21.77 12.80 -5.20
CA LYS A 204 -22.89 12.22 -4.45
C LYS A 204 -22.79 10.70 -4.35
N TYR A 205 -22.60 10.01 -5.46
CA TYR A 205 -22.66 8.53 -5.50
C TYR A 205 -21.29 7.86 -5.32
N LYS A 206 -20.20 8.59 -5.55
CA LYS A 206 -18.82 8.08 -5.50
C LYS A 206 -18.58 6.93 -6.50
N THR A 207 -19.21 7.00 -7.67
CA THR A 207 -19.16 6.00 -8.75
C THR A 207 -18.22 6.43 -9.90
N ASP A 208 -17.92 5.51 -10.82
CA ASP A 208 -17.07 5.76 -11.98
C ASP A 208 -17.89 6.36 -13.13
N MET A 209 -17.54 7.58 -13.54
CA MET A 209 -18.23 8.41 -14.54
C MET A 209 -18.12 7.87 -15.97
N LEU A 210 -17.43 6.74 -16.14
CA LEU A 210 -17.28 6.00 -17.40
C LEU A 210 -17.95 4.64 -17.38
N SER A 211 -18.45 4.20 -16.23
CA SER A 211 -18.98 2.88 -16.02
C SER A 211 -20.42 2.97 -15.55
N ASN A 212 -21.34 2.67 -16.46
CA ASN A 212 -22.75 2.58 -16.17
C ASN A 212 -23.12 1.30 -15.38
N ASP A 213 -22.19 0.75 -14.61
CA ASP A 213 -22.24 -0.46 -13.77
C ASP A 213 -20.88 -0.52 -13.03
N THR A 214 -20.70 0.32 -12.01
CA THR A 214 -19.40 0.50 -11.34
C THR A 214 -18.99 -0.75 -10.57
N ASP A 215 -19.95 -1.48 -10.00
CA ASP A 215 -19.69 -2.67 -9.17
C ASP A 215 -19.73 -4.01 -9.94
N LYS A 216 -20.08 -3.95 -11.23
CA LYS A 216 -20.13 -5.08 -12.18
C LYS A 216 -21.16 -6.13 -11.81
N ASP A 217 -22.27 -5.71 -11.22
CA ASP A 217 -23.38 -6.60 -10.85
C ASP A 217 -24.38 -6.83 -12.01
N GLY A 218 -24.21 -6.09 -13.12
CA GLY A 218 -25.04 -6.17 -14.32
C GLY A 218 -26.27 -5.25 -14.31
N ILE A 219 -26.37 -4.36 -13.32
CA ILE A 219 -27.38 -3.30 -13.19
C ILE A 219 -26.65 -1.97 -13.38
N SER A 220 -27.30 -1.01 -14.02
CA SER A 220 -26.74 0.34 -14.05
C SER A 220 -26.87 1.05 -12.73
N ASP A 221 -25.84 1.84 -12.40
CA ASP A 221 -25.76 2.67 -11.20
C ASP A 221 -27.02 3.55 -10.96
#